data_AF-A0A392TVI5-F1
#
_entry.id   AF-A0A392TVI5-F1
#
_cell.length_a   1.000
_cell.length_b   1.000
_cell.length_c   1.000
_cell.angle_alpha   90.00
_cell.angle_beta   90.00
_cell.angle_gamma   90.00
#
_symmetry.space_group_name_H-M   'P 1'
#
loop_
_entity.id
_entity.type
_entity.pdbx_description
1 polymer ?
#
loop_
_entity_poly.entity_id
_entity_poly.type
_entity_poly.pdbx_seq_one_letter_code
_entity_poly.pdbx_strand_id
1 'polypeptide(L)' 'VQPIRQAVFLHFASHFKASPMDRPGVDNIQFSRLAPLEGGNLTKPFSIEEVKSVV' A
#
# COMPACT_ATOMS: atom_id res chain seq x y z
N VAL A 1 -33.68 -18.17 -8.84
CA VAL A 1 -32.76 -17.74 -7.76
C VAL A 1 -31.35 -17.73 -8.33
N GLN A 2 -30.67 -16.58 -8.35
CA GLN A 2 -29.25 -16.57 -8.74
C GLN A 2 -28.42 -17.21 -7.63
N PRO A 3 -27.40 -18.05 -7.95
CA PRO A 3 -26.45 -18.52 -6.94
C PRO A 3 -25.82 -17.34 -6.22
N ILE A 4 -25.62 -17.44 -4.90
CA ILE A 4 -25.13 -16.35 -4.04
C ILE A 4 -23.87 -15.71 -4.60
N ARG A 5 -22.92 -16.52 -5.11
CA ARG A 5 -21.69 -16.04 -5.74
C ARG A 5 -21.95 -15.09 -6.91
N GLN A 6 -22.94 -15.41 -7.74
CA GLN A 6 -23.28 -14.60 -8.92
C GLN A 6 -23.94 -13.28 -8.52
N ALA A 7 -24.82 -13.32 -7.51
CA ALA A 7 -25.46 -12.12 -6.99
C ALA A 7 -24.43 -11.16 -6.36
N VAL A 8 -23.48 -11.70 -5.58
CA VAL A 8 -22.39 -10.93 -4.97
C VAL A 8 -21.47 -10.32 -6.04
N PHE A 9 -21.10 -11.10 -7.06
CA PHE A 9 -20.29 -10.60 -8.17
C PHE A 9 -20.97 -9.44 -8.91
N LEU A 10 -22.25 -9.59 -9.28
CA LEU A 10 -23.01 -8.56 -9.98
C LEU A 10 -23.19 -7.30 -9.13
N HIS A 11 -23.44 -7.47 -7.83
CA HIS A 11 -23.51 -6.37 -6.88
C HIS A 11 -22.22 -5.53 -6.93
N PHE A 12 -21.07 -6.15 -6.70
CA PHE A 12 -19.79 -5.43 -6.68
C PHE A 12 -19.37 -4.90 -8.06
N ALA A 13 -19.61 -5.65 -9.14
CA ALA A 13 -19.30 -5.17 -10.49
C ALA A 13 -20.12 -3.92 -10.87
N SER A 14 -21.36 -3.80 -10.36
CA SER A 14 -22.17 -2.60 -10.58
C SER A 14 -21.74 -1.38 -9.75
N HIS A 15 -21.14 -1.62 -8.57
CA HIS A 15 -20.66 -0.59 -7.65
C HIS A 15 -19.23 -0.13 -7.96
N PHE A 16 -18.33 -1.06 -8.26
CA PHE A 16 -16.96 -0.79 -8.69
C PHE A 16 -16.93 -0.59 -10.20
N LYS A 17 -17.57 0.48 -10.67
CA LYS A 17 -17.24 1.00 -12.00
C LYS A 17 -15.81 1.54 -11.95
N ALA A 18 -15.10 1.50 -13.08
CA ALA A 18 -13.84 2.21 -13.22
C ALA A 18 -14.01 3.63 -12.65
N SER A 19 -13.08 4.06 -11.80
CA SER A 19 -13.12 5.39 -11.18
C SER A 19 -13.44 6.41 -12.28
N PRO A 20 -14.57 7.16 -12.20
CA PRO A 20 -14.92 8.14 -13.24
C PRO A 20 -13.91 9.29 -13.27
N MET A 21 -13.12 9.42 -12.20
CA MET A 21 -11.96 10.27 -12.12
C MET A 21 -10.76 9.45 -12.57
N ASP A 22 -10.11 9.86 -13.65
CA ASP A 22 -8.76 9.42 -13.96
C ASP A 22 -7.93 9.59 -12.69
N ARG A 23 -7.49 8.46 -12.10
CA ARG A 23 -6.59 8.51 -10.96
C ARG A 23 -5.35 9.25 -11.45
N PRO A 24 -5.01 10.43 -10.89
CA PRO A 24 -3.82 11.14 -11.34
C PRO A 24 -2.63 10.20 -11.22
N GLY A 25 -1.98 9.93 -12.34
CA GLY A 25 -0.71 9.22 -12.34
C GLY A 25 0.28 9.96 -11.47
N VAL A 26 1.14 9.22 -10.78
CA VAL A 26 2.28 9.82 -10.04
C VAL A 26 3.47 10.04 -10.97
N ASP A 27 3.25 9.99 -12.28
CA ASP A 27 4.28 10.05 -13.32
C ASP A 27 5.03 11.40 -13.32
N ASN A 28 4.39 12.46 -12.81
CA ASN A 28 4.99 13.79 -12.61
C ASN A 28 5.58 13.99 -11.21
N ILE A 29 5.54 12.97 -10.35
CA ILE A 29 6.16 13.02 -9.02
C ILE A 29 7.55 12.42 -9.14
N GLN A 30 8.55 13.29 -9.25
CA GLN A 30 9.94 12.87 -9.15
C GLN A 30 10.26 12.59 -7.67
N PHE A 31 10.33 11.31 -7.30
CA PHE A 31 10.87 10.92 -6.01
C PHE A 31 12.38 11.11 -6.03
N SER A 32 12.90 11.94 -5.14
CA SER A 32 14.33 11.96 -4.85
C SER A 32 14.74 10.61 -4.28
N ARG A 33 15.54 9.86 -5.03
CA ARG A 33 16.10 8.60 -4.55
C ARG A 33 17.29 8.93 -3.66
N LEU A 34 17.27 8.41 -2.43
CA LEU A 34 18.40 8.50 -1.53
C LEU A 34 19.60 7.73 -2.09
N ALA A 35 20.80 8.25 -1.86
CA ALA A 35 22.01 7.48 -2.09
C ALA A 35 22.01 6.24 -1.18
N PRO A 36 22.65 5.13 -1.58
CA PRO A 36 22.69 3.90 -0.76
C PRO A 36 23.15 4.14 0.69
N LEU A 37 24.10 5.07 0.89
CA LEU A 37 24.59 5.47 2.20
C LEU A 37 23.53 6.18 3.06
N GLU A 38 22.76 7.08 2.45
CA GLU A 38 21.67 7.82 3.13
C GLU A 38 20.52 6.88 3.52
N GLY A 39 20.21 5.90 2.66
CA GLY A 39 19.22 4.86 2.95
C GLY A 39 19.61 3.99 4.15
N GLY A 40 20.90 3.68 4.29
CA GLY A 40 21.43 2.97 5.46
C GLY A 40 21.17 3.72 6.77
N ASN A 41 21.31 5.05 6.75
CA ASN A 41 21.11 5.91 7.93
C ASN A 41 19.64 6.05 8.34
N LEU A 42 18.69 5.75 7.47
CA LEU A 42 17.25 5.70 7.82
C LEU A 42 16.87 4.44 8.58
N THR A 43 17.76 3.45 8.65
CA THR A 43 17.53 2.25 9.43
C THR A 43 17.85 2.56 10.89
N LYS A 44 16.82 2.60 11.74
CA LYS A 44 17.01 2.64 13.20
C LYS A 44 17.07 1.20 13.72
N PRO A 45 18.25 0.66 14.08
CA PRO A 45 18.32 -0.64 14.72
C PRO A 45 17.68 -0.58 16.12
N PHE A 46 17.16 -1.71 16.57
CA PHE A 46 16.73 -1.84 17.96
C PHE A 46 17.94 -1.77 18.89
N SER A 47 17.79 -1.07 20.02
CA SER A 47 18.76 -1.14 21.11
C SER A 47 18.68 -2.48 21.83
N ILE A 48 19.77 -2.87 22.49
CA ILE A 48 19.80 -4.13 23.24
C ILE A 48 18.84 -4.09 24.42
N GLU A 49 18.61 -2.90 25.00
CA GLU A 49 17.66 -2.65 26.07
C GLU A 49 16.20 -2.83 25.60
N GLU A 50 15.85 -2.27 24.44
CA GLU A 50 14.53 -2.47 23.82
C GLU A 50 14.25 -3.97 23.61
N VAL A 51 15.20 -4.71 23.03
CA VAL A 51 15.08 -6.15 22.80
C VAL A 51 14.94 -6.92 24.11
N LYS A 52 15.73 -6.59 25.14
CA LYS A 52 15.67 -7.28 26.44
C LYS A 52 14.38 -7.01 27.22
N SER A 53 13.69 -5.90 26.97
CA SER A 53 12.45 -5.56 27.68
C SER A 53 11.24 -6.39 27.26
N VAL A 54 11.32 -7.07 26.10
CA VAL A 54 10.21 -7.82 25.48
C VAL A 54 10.49 -9.33 25.37
N VAL A 55 11.60 -9.80 25.95
CA VAL A 55 12.02 -11.21 26.04
C VAL A 55 11.97 -11.65 27.49
#